data_AF-A0A966VDL9-F1
#
_entry.id   AF-A0A966VDL9-F1
#
_cell.length_a   1.000
_cell.length_b   1.000
_cell.length_c   1.000
_cell.angle_alpha   90.00
_cell.angle_beta   90.00
_cell.angle_gamma   90.00
#
_symmetry.space_group_name_H-M   'P 1'
#
loop_
_entity.id
_entity.type
_entity.pdbx_description
1 polymer ?
#
loop_
_entity_poly.entity_id
_entity_poly.type
_entity_poly.pdbx_seq_one_letter_code
_entity_poly.pdbx_strand_id
1 'polypeptide(L)'
;MDPCKWARPVVQLSHKEGVLGTNYYSVKRGVDYESSDSHWDLRGTEEFIHIGKSSLGWCFSLHVVPEFGINTYEDWVRMFIDPDRIIISEYNEVIPYTKMINIITARARPDPCTWDAERLDRNYAELGPGNLIRHRIDPENGCVGHGEGSYDYITGEFS
;
A
#
# COMPACT_ATOMS: atom_id res chain seq x y z
N MET A 1 2.69 -26.33 26.06
CA MET A 1 2.85 -25.76 24.71
C MET A 1 2.76 -24.25 24.88
N ASP A 2 3.82 -23.55 24.52
CA ASP A 2 4.02 -22.14 24.82
C ASP A 2 3.60 -21.29 23.60
N PRO A 3 2.51 -20.52 23.64
CA PRO A 3 1.90 -19.89 22.46
C PRO A 3 2.66 -18.66 21.92
N CYS A 4 3.83 -18.30 22.47
CA CYS A 4 4.46 -17.01 22.21
C CYS A 4 5.59 -16.95 21.15
N LYS A 5 5.74 -17.94 20.24
CA LYS A 5 6.95 -18.02 19.37
C LYS A 5 6.82 -17.58 17.91
N TRP A 6 5.74 -16.91 17.50
CA TRP A 6 5.57 -16.46 16.10
C TRP A 6 5.48 -14.94 15.94
N ALA A 7 6.22 -14.17 16.74
CA ALA A 7 6.40 -12.75 16.46
C ALA A 7 7.12 -12.61 15.11
N ARG A 8 6.38 -12.26 14.05
CA ARG A 8 6.96 -11.91 12.75
C ARG A 8 7.88 -10.71 12.96
N PRO A 9 9.09 -10.69 12.36
CA PRO A 9 9.98 -9.55 12.47
C PRO A 9 9.27 -8.30 11.95
N VAL A 10 9.19 -7.28 12.81
CA VAL A 10 8.65 -5.96 12.45
C VAL A 10 9.66 -5.30 11.51
N VAL A 11 9.24 -4.98 10.28
CA VAL A 11 10.08 -4.22 9.36
C VAL A 11 10.12 -2.77 9.83
N GLN A 12 11.23 -2.38 10.44
CA GLN A 12 11.47 -0.99 10.80
C GLN A 12 11.76 -0.20 9.51
N LEU A 13 10.89 0.75 9.17
CA LEU A 13 11.07 1.62 8.01
C LEU A 13 12.31 2.51 8.24
N SER A 14 13.43 2.19 7.59
CA SER A 14 14.62 3.05 7.57
C SER A 14 14.32 4.27 6.70
N HIS A 15 14.27 5.44 7.32
CA HIS A 15 13.87 6.68 6.65
C HIS A 15 15.01 7.26 5.81
N LYS A 16 14.68 7.71 4.59
CA LYS A 16 15.30 8.92 4.03
C LYS A 16 14.41 10.09 4.45
N GLU A 17 14.98 11.10 5.08
CA GLU A 17 14.23 12.29 5.53
C GLU A 17 13.53 12.97 4.34
N GLY A 18 12.25 13.33 4.49
CA GLY A 18 11.49 14.13 3.52
C GLY A 18 10.48 13.40 2.61
N VAL A 19 10.39 12.07 2.65
CA VAL A 19 9.43 11.32 1.80
C VAL A 19 8.05 11.24 2.48
N LEU A 20 7.06 11.93 1.92
CA LEU A 20 5.68 12.01 2.46
C LEU A 20 4.89 10.70 2.31
N GLY A 21 5.28 9.87 1.35
CA GLY A 21 4.77 8.53 1.11
C GLY A 21 5.43 7.92 -0.13
N THR A 22 5.08 6.68 -0.47
CA THR A 22 5.60 6.00 -1.66
C THR A 22 4.49 5.23 -2.35
N ASN A 23 4.26 5.55 -3.63
CA ASN A 23 3.38 4.78 -4.51
C ASN A 23 4.10 3.56 -5.08
N TYR A 24 3.35 2.49 -5.31
CA TYR A 24 3.87 1.25 -5.88
C TYR A 24 3.02 0.82 -7.07
N TYR A 25 3.66 0.26 -8.08
CA TYR A 25 3.03 -0.07 -9.35
C TYR A 25 3.41 -1.50 -9.76
N SER A 26 2.48 -2.17 -10.43
CA SER A 26 2.77 -3.41 -11.14
C SER A 26 2.78 -3.16 -12.63
N VAL A 27 3.93 -3.45 -13.24
CA VAL A 27 4.23 -3.11 -14.63
C VAL A 27 4.48 -4.38 -15.42
N LYS A 28 3.86 -4.49 -16.59
CA LYS A 28 4.12 -5.58 -17.52
C LYS A 28 5.55 -5.46 -18.06
N ARG A 29 6.27 -6.58 -18.15
CA ARG A 29 7.64 -6.60 -18.68
C ARG A 29 7.64 -6.13 -20.14
N GLY A 30 8.68 -5.36 -20.49
CA GLY A 30 8.85 -4.80 -21.83
C GLY A 30 8.17 -3.46 -22.05
N VAL A 31 7.35 -2.98 -21.09
CA VAL A 31 6.84 -1.60 -21.08
C VAL A 31 7.98 -0.66 -20.69
N ASP A 32 8.16 0.42 -21.45
CA ASP A 32 9.11 1.49 -21.09
C ASP A 32 8.50 2.41 -20.04
N TYR A 33 8.88 2.17 -18.78
CA TYR A 33 8.47 2.96 -17.62
C TYR A 33 9.56 3.94 -17.13
N GLU A 34 10.74 3.96 -17.76
CA GLU A 34 11.86 4.83 -17.38
C GLU A 34 11.79 6.19 -18.05
N SER A 35 11.10 6.29 -19.20
CA SER A 35 10.78 7.57 -19.84
C SER A 35 9.85 8.40 -18.95
N SER A 36 10.32 9.58 -18.51
CA SER A 36 9.58 10.46 -17.59
C SER A 36 8.25 10.97 -18.14
N ASP A 37 8.14 11.05 -19.47
CA ASP A 37 6.94 11.54 -20.15
C ASP A 37 5.89 10.41 -20.31
N SER A 38 6.30 9.14 -20.35
CA SER A 38 5.36 8.00 -20.46
C SER A 38 4.85 7.50 -19.11
N HIS A 39 5.63 7.67 -18.03
CA HIS A 39 5.31 7.11 -16.72
C HIS A 39 3.95 7.60 -16.18
N TRP A 40 3.63 8.87 -16.40
CA TRP A 40 2.40 9.46 -15.88
C TRP A 40 1.17 9.16 -16.74
N ASP A 41 1.36 8.99 -18.04
CA ASP A 41 0.31 8.73 -19.02
C ASP A 41 -0.17 7.27 -19.02
N LEU A 42 0.66 6.34 -18.53
CA LEU A 42 0.33 4.91 -18.50
C LEU A 42 -0.41 4.47 -17.23
N ARG A 43 -0.51 5.32 -16.21
CA ARG A 43 -1.17 4.94 -14.94
C ARG A 43 -2.63 4.56 -15.15
N GLY A 44 -3.02 3.42 -14.61
CA GLY A 44 -4.39 2.91 -14.71
C GLY A 44 -4.65 2.10 -15.99
N THR A 45 -3.60 1.78 -16.76
CA THR A 45 -3.69 0.83 -17.88
C THR A 45 -3.43 -0.60 -17.40
N GLU A 46 -3.86 -1.60 -18.19
CA GLU A 46 -3.57 -3.01 -17.91
C GLU A 46 -2.06 -3.30 -17.82
N GLU A 47 -1.25 -2.51 -18.54
CA GLU A 47 0.20 -2.60 -18.58
C GLU A 47 0.89 -1.97 -17.37
N PHE A 48 0.22 -1.02 -16.70
CA PHE A 48 0.77 -0.23 -15.61
C PHE A 48 -0.32 0.08 -14.57
N ILE A 49 -0.43 -0.80 -13.57
CA ILE A 49 -1.51 -0.76 -12.58
C ILE A 49 -0.96 -0.24 -11.26
N HIS A 50 -1.64 0.73 -10.66
CA HIS A 50 -1.30 1.25 -9.34
C HIS A 50 -1.69 0.26 -8.24
N ILE A 51 -0.71 -0.26 -7.51
CA ILE A 51 -0.91 -1.18 -6.38
C ILE A 51 -1.48 -0.43 -5.18
N GLY A 52 -0.98 0.79 -4.96
CA GLY A 52 -1.36 1.60 -3.80
C GLY A 52 -0.18 2.34 -3.19
N LYS A 53 -0.43 2.95 -2.03
CA LYS A 53 0.48 3.91 -1.40
C LYS A 53 0.82 3.54 0.04
N SER A 54 2.09 3.71 0.38
CA SER A 54 2.61 3.71 1.74
C SER A 54 2.79 5.14 2.24
N SER A 55 1.93 5.62 3.12
CA SER A 55 2.07 6.95 3.75
C SER A 55 2.61 6.86 5.18
N LEU A 56 3.40 7.85 5.61
CA LEU A 56 4.04 7.84 6.92
C LEU A 56 3.00 7.82 8.05
N GLY A 57 3.05 6.80 8.90
CA GLY A 57 2.11 6.65 10.01
C GLY A 57 0.74 6.11 9.64
N TRP A 58 0.51 5.79 8.37
CA TRP A 58 -0.72 5.16 7.90
C TRP A 58 -0.52 3.67 7.61
N CYS A 59 -1.60 2.92 7.72
CA CYS A 59 -1.78 1.64 7.04
C CYS A 59 -1.56 1.83 5.53
N PHE A 60 -1.18 0.74 4.85
CA PHE A 60 -1.02 0.77 3.41
C PHE A 60 -2.38 0.98 2.75
N SER A 61 -2.49 1.95 1.85
CA SER A 61 -3.68 2.15 1.04
C SER A 61 -3.60 1.21 -0.16
N LEU A 62 -4.26 0.05 -0.11
CA LEU A 62 -4.25 -0.96 -1.17
C LEU A 62 -5.37 -0.67 -2.17
N HIS A 63 -5.01 -0.52 -3.45
CA HIS A 63 -5.96 -0.16 -4.49
C HIS A 63 -6.89 -1.33 -4.83
N VAL A 64 -8.19 -1.04 -4.88
CA VAL A 64 -9.21 -1.90 -5.47
C VAL A 64 -9.46 -1.42 -6.89
N VAL A 65 -9.24 -2.30 -7.87
CA VAL A 65 -9.31 -2.02 -9.32
C VAL A 65 -10.28 -3.03 -9.98
N PRO A 66 -11.60 -2.85 -9.82
CA PRO A 66 -12.60 -3.81 -10.27
C PRO A 66 -12.58 -4.07 -11.78
N GLU A 67 -12.21 -3.07 -12.58
CA GLU A 67 -12.09 -3.15 -14.04
C GLU A 67 -11.04 -4.17 -14.50
N PHE A 68 -10.06 -4.50 -13.66
CA PHE A 68 -9.07 -5.55 -13.89
C PHE A 68 -9.33 -6.81 -13.03
N GLY A 69 -10.47 -6.86 -12.32
CA GLY A 69 -10.81 -7.98 -11.44
C GLY A 69 -9.98 -8.04 -10.16
N ILE A 70 -9.33 -6.94 -9.75
CA ILE A 70 -8.46 -6.88 -8.58
C ILE A 70 -9.24 -6.24 -7.43
N ASN A 71 -9.87 -7.06 -6.60
CA ASN A 71 -10.76 -6.58 -5.53
C ASN A 71 -10.22 -6.83 -4.12
N THR A 72 -9.24 -7.71 -4.00
CA THR A 72 -8.73 -8.22 -2.72
C THR A 72 -7.21 -8.25 -2.68
N TYR A 73 -6.66 -8.42 -1.48
CA TYR A 73 -5.24 -8.65 -1.29
C TYR A 73 -4.77 -9.93 -2.00
N GLU A 74 -5.59 -10.98 -2.01
CA GLU A 74 -5.28 -12.24 -2.67
C GLU A 74 -5.17 -12.08 -4.18
N ASP A 75 -5.99 -11.22 -4.79
CA ASP A 75 -5.90 -10.90 -6.22
C ASP A 75 -4.55 -10.23 -6.54
N TRP A 76 -4.13 -9.28 -5.72
CA TRP A 76 -2.81 -8.66 -5.82
C TRP A 76 -1.67 -9.67 -5.66
N VAL A 77 -1.76 -10.59 -4.70
CA VAL A 77 -0.74 -11.63 -4.49
C VAL A 77 -0.59 -12.51 -5.73
N ARG A 78 -1.70 -12.89 -6.40
CA ARG A 78 -1.64 -13.63 -7.67
C ARG A 78 -0.95 -12.81 -8.76
N MET A 79 -1.18 -11.51 -8.80
CA MET A 79 -0.53 -10.61 -9.74
C MET A 79 0.97 -10.42 -9.46
N PHE A 80 1.38 -10.40 -8.20
CA PHE A 80 2.78 -10.22 -7.81
C PHE A 80 3.69 -11.39 -8.18
N ILE A 81 3.11 -12.59 -8.31
CA ILE A 81 3.83 -13.81 -8.70
C ILE A 81 3.79 -14.07 -10.21
N ASP A 82 3.08 -13.22 -10.97
CA ASP A 82 3.04 -13.30 -12.43
C ASP A 82 4.44 -13.02 -13.02
N PRO A 83 5.04 -13.98 -13.75
CA PRO A 83 6.38 -13.79 -14.32
C PRO A 83 6.44 -12.67 -15.36
N ASP A 84 5.32 -12.30 -15.98
CA ASP A 84 5.24 -11.26 -16.99
C ASP A 84 5.15 -9.86 -16.38
N ARG A 85 5.20 -9.75 -15.04
CA ARG A 85 5.13 -8.47 -14.34
C ARG A 85 6.32 -8.25 -13.40
N ILE A 86 6.56 -6.98 -13.12
CA ILE A 86 7.47 -6.51 -12.07
C ILE A 86 6.75 -5.53 -11.16
N ILE A 87 7.26 -5.37 -9.95
CA ILE A 87 6.77 -4.35 -9.01
C ILE A 87 7.83 -3.27 -8.93
N ILE A 88 7.43 -2.02 -9.09
CA ILE A 88 8.30 -0.86 -8.95
C ILE A 88 7.72 0.14 -7.95
N SER A 89 8.58 0.91 -7.30
CA SER A 89 8.17 2.11 -6.57
C SER A 89 8.03 3.31 -7.52
N GLU A 90 7.46 4.41 -7.03
CA GLU A 90 7.44 5.70 -7.73
C GLU A 90 8.83 6.27 -8.06
N TYR A 91 9.88 5.73 -7.44
CA TYR A 91 11.28 6.09 -7.70
C TYR A 91 11.98 5.09 -8.61
N ASN A 92 11.23 4.26 -9.35
CA ASN A 92 11.73 3.21 -10.25
C ASN A 92 12.59 2.13 -9.55
N GLU A 93 12.48 1.98 -8.21
CA GLU A 93 13.10 0.87 -7.50
C GLU A 93 12.31 -0.41 -7.75
N VAL A 94 12.96 -1.47 -8.25
CA VAL A 94 12.33 -2.79 -8.38
C VAL A 94 12.16 -3.42 -6.99
N ILE A 95 10.93 -3.78 -6.64
CA ILE A 95 10.56 -4.33 -5.34
C ILE A 95 10.32 -5.85 -5.49
N PRO A 96 11.04 -6.71 -4.76
CA PRO A 96 10.71 -8.13 -4.69
C PRO A 96 9.30 -8.34 -4.12
N TYR A 97 8.52 -9.29 -4.66
CA TYR A 97 7.14 -9.51 -4.19
C TYR A 97 7.05 -9.81 -2.69
N THR A 98 8.03 -10.52 -2.12
CA THR A 98 8.08 -10.79 -0.68
C THR A 98 8.23 -9.51 0.15
N LYS A 99 9.00 -8.54 -0.35
CA LYS A 99 9.13 -7.21 0.24
C LYS A 99 7.81 -6.45 0.11
N MET A 100 7.13 -6.53 -1.05
CA MET A 100 5.82 -5.89 -1.25
C MET A 100 4.75 -6.43 -0.29
N ILE A 101 4.68 -7.75 -0.11
CA ILE A 101 3.78 -8.39 0.87
C ILE A 101 4.02 -7.84 2.28
N ASN A 102 5.27 -7.71 2.70
CA ASN A 102 5.61 -7.14 4.00
C ASN A 102 5.24 -5.65 4.11
N ILE A 103 5.47 -4.87 3.04
CA ILE A 103 5.08 -3.45 2.98
C ILE A 103 3.57 -3.26 3.16
N ILE A 104 2.75 -4.16 2.63
CA ILE A 104 1.28 -4.11 2.75
C ILE A 104 0.85 -4.57 4.15
N THR A 105 1.32 -5.76 4.57
CA THR A 105 0.67 -6.50 5.66
C THR A 105 1.30 -6.31 7.05
N ALA A 106 2.55 -5.87 7.12
CA ALA A 106 3.36 -5.90 8.35
C ALA A 106 3.98 -4.54 8.71
N ARG A 107 3.26 -3.44 8.47
CA ARG A 107 3.67 -2.09 8.86
C ARG A 107 3.45 -1.89 10.35
N ALA A 108 4.36 -1.16 10.98
CA ALA A 108 4.18 -0.66 12.33
C ALA A 108 5.06 0.57 12.57
N ARG A 109 4.76 1.30 13.64
CA ARG A 109 5.63 2.33 14.22
C ARG A 109 6.03 1.96 15.64
N PRO A 110 7.24 2.36 16.08
CA PRO A 110 7.66 2.13 17.46
C PRO A 110 6.76 2.89 18.44
N ASP A 111 6.46 4.15 18.12
CA ASP A 111 5.70 5.03 18.99
C ASP A 111 4.21 5.04 18.61
N PRO A 112 3.30 5.04 19.60
CA PRO A 112 1.87 5.24 19.39
C PRO A 112 1.56 6.52 18.60
N CYS A 113 0.49 6.48 17.81
CA CYS A 113 -0.05 7.69 17.21
C CYS A 113 -0.56 8.64 18.30
N THR A 114 -0.12 9.90 18.26
CA THR A 114 -0.52 10.95 19.21
C THR A 114 -1.60 11.87 18.63
N TRP A 115 -2.30 11.47 17.57
CA TRP A 115 -3.38 12.26 17.01
C TRP A 115 -4.57 12.24 17.97
N ASP A 116 -5.13 13.41 18.25
CA ASP A 116 -6.36 13.54 19.01
C ASP A 116 -7.59 13.22 18.15
N ALA A 117 -8.76 13.16 18.79
CA ALA A 117 -10.02 12.83 18.13
C ALA A 117 -10.38 13.84 17.02
N GLU A 118 -10.10 15.13 17.21
CA GLU A 118 -10.35 16.17 16.21
C GLU A 118 -9.50 15.96 14.96
N ARG A 119 -8.21 15.66 15.13
CA ARG A 119 -7.30 15.41 14.03
C ARG A 119 -7.65 14.11 13.30
N LEU A 120 -8.05 13.06 14.00
CA LEU A 120 -8.54 11.83 13.37
C LEU A 120 -9.79 12.10 12.54
N ASP A 121 -10.76 12.83 13.09
CA ASP A 121 -12.01 13.12 12.39
C ASP A 121 -11.82 13.98 11.14
N ARG A 122 -11.00 15.05 11.22
CA ARG A 122 -10.65 15.90 10.07
C ARG A 122 -9.96 15.15 8.92
N ASN A 123 -9.35 14.00 9.20
CA ASN A 123 -8.65 13.18 8.20
C ASN A 123 -9.42 11.90 7.84
N TYR A 124 -10.71 11.78 8.22
CA TYR A 124 -11.52 10.58 8.00
C TYR A 124 -10.79 9.30 8.47
N ALA A 125 -10.18 9.37 9.64
CA ALA A 125 -9.24 8.38 10.13
C ALA A 125 -9.66 7.77 11.48
N GLU A 126 -9.04 6.65 11.80
CA GLU A 126 -9.12 5.98 13.10
C GLU A 126 -7.77 5.32 13.46
N LEU A 127 -7.64 4.91 14.72
CA LEU A 127 -6.45 4.19 15.18
C LEU A 127 -6.41 2.79 14.55
N GLY A 128 -5.28 2.46 13.92
CA GLY A 128 -5.03 1.16 13.31
C GLY A 128 -4.07 0.28 14.11
N PRO A 129 -3.79 -0.94 13.61
CA PRO A 129 -2.82 -1.84 14.22
C PRO A 129 -1.40 -1.29 14.14
N GLY A 130 -0.51 -1.78 15.01
CA GLY A 130 0.92 -1.48 14.93
C GLY A 130 1.26 0.00 15.14
N ASN A 131 0.50 0.71 15.97
CA ASN A 131 0.65 2.15 16.22
C ASN A 131 0.47 3.03 14.95
N LEU A 132 -0.27 2.53 13.96
CA LEU A 132 -0.61 3.26 12.75
C LEU A 132 -1.96 3.92 12.86
N ILE A 133 -2.24 4.78 11.90
CA ILE A 133 -3.54 5.33 11.57
C ILE A 133 -4.09 4.53 10.39
N ARG A 134 -5.40 4.41 10.27
CA ARG A 134 -6.05 3.90 9.06
C ARG A 134 -7.23 4.76 8.67
N HIS A 135 -7.64 4.63 7.42
CA HIS A 135 -8.83 5.29 6.92
C HIS A 135 -10.05 4.68 7.62
N ARG A 136 -11.01 5.51 8.03
CA ARG A 136 -12.34 5.04 8.44
C ARG A 136 -13.01 4.39 7.22
N ILE A 137 -13.78 3.32 7.41
CA ILE A 137 -14.59 2.75 6.32
C ILE A 137 -15.64 3.77 5.92
N ASP A 138 -15.47 4.31 4.73
CA ASP A 138 -16.33 5.33 4.13
C ASP A 138 -16.19 5.21 2.60
N PRO A 139 -17.08 4.44 1.95
CA PRO A 139 -17.05 4.24 0.51
C PRO A 139 -17.20 5.54 -0.29
N GLU A 140 -17.85 6.58 0.27
CA GLU A 140 -17.97 7.88 -0.39
C GLU A 140 -16.62 8.61 -0.43
N ASN A 141 -15.77 8.36 0.57
CA ASN A 141 -14.39 8.85 0.64
C ASN A 141 -13.35 7.81 0.23
N GLY A 142 -13.78 6.75 -0.46
CA GLY A 142 -12.91 5.76 -1.12
C GLY A 142 -12.46 4.57 -0.27
N CYS A 143 -12.59 4.58 1.06
CA CYS A 143 -12.21 3.42 1.87
C CYS A 143 -13.37 2.42 1.95
N VAL A 144 -13.26 1.30 1.25
CA VAL A 144 -14.33 0.29 1.13
C VAL A 144 -14.18 -0.87 2.13
N GLY A 145 -13.06 -0.94 2.85
CA GLY A 145 -12.84 -1.99 3.84
C GLY A 145 -11.45 -1.98 4.44
N HIS A 146 -11.21 -2.87 5.40
CA HIS A 146 -9.91 -3.05 6.04
C HIS A 146 -9.40 -4.46 5.78
N GLY A 147 -8.10 -4.58 5.58
CA GLY A 147 -7.42 -5.86 5.58
C GLY A 147 -7.24 -6.42 6.98
N GLU A 148 -6.92 -7.72 7.07
CA GLU A 148 -6.55 -8.36 8.35
C GLU A 148 -5.25 -7.78 8.95
N GLY A 149 -4.39 -7.20 8.12
CA GLY A 149 -3.11 -6.62 8.50
C GLY A 149 -3.14 -5.09 8.57
N SER A 150 -2.00 -4.48 8.28
CA SER A 150 -1.79 -3.03 8.29
C SER A 150 -2.16 -2.35 6.97
N TYR A 151 -3.28 -2.69 6.35
CA TYR A 151 -3.71 -2.12 5.08
C TYR A 151 -5.23 -1.90 5.00
N ASP A 152 -5.62 -0.94 4.17
CA ASP A 152 -7.00 -0.53 3.93
C ASP A 152 -7.30 -0.69 2.43
N TYR A 153 -8.52 -1.11 2.09
CA TYR A 153 -8.96 -1.21 0.69
C TYR A 153 -9.48 0.15 0.23
N ILE A 154 -8.79 0.76 -0.72
CA ILE A 154 -9.09 2.10 -1.24
C ILE A 154 -9.50 2.00 -2.70
N THR A 155 -10.63 2.62 -3.04
CA THR A 155 -11.07 2.89 -4.41
C THR A 155 -10.76 4.34 -4.77
N GLY A 156 -10.46 4.60 -6.05
CA GLY A 156 -10.25 5.95 -6.57
C GLY A 156 -8.77 6.37 -6.57
N GLU A 157 -8.54 7.67 -6.69
CA GLU A 157 -7.20 8.23 -6.89
C GLU A 157 -6.42 8.41 -5.59
N PHE A 158 -5.10 8.29 -5.68
CA PHE A 158 -4.18 8.45 -4.56
C PHE A 158 -3.44 9.77 -4.72
N SER A 159 -3.45 10.60 -3.68
CA SER A 159 -2.61 11.80 -3.56
C SER A 159 -1.37 11.49 -2.75
#